data_AF-G5ATC8-F1
#
_entry.id   AF-G5ATC8-F1
#
_cell.length_a   1.000
_cell.length_b   1.000
_cell.length_c   1.000
_cell.angle_alpha   90.00
_cell.angle_beta   90.00
_cell.angle_gamma   90.00
#
_symmetry.space_group_name_H-M   'P 1'
#
loop_
_entity.id
_entity.type
_entity.pdbx_description
1 polymer ?
#
loop_
_entity_poly.entity_id
_entity_poly.type
_entity_poly.pdbx_seq_one_letter_code
_entity_poly.pdbx_strand_id
1 'polypeptide(L)'
;CVCACTCVCRCLCVYLYHLYEACAWYMGARMYVCMYVCMYVCMYLCMYVCMYVCMYVCMYVCMYVCMYVCMYVCMYVCMYVCMYVCMYVCMYVCMYVCMYVCMYVCMYVCMYVCMYVCMYVCMYVCMYVCMYVCMYVCMYVCMYVCMYVCMYVCI
;
A
#
# COMPACT_ATOMS: atom_id res chain seq x y z
N CYS A 1 13.85 23.32 -108.26
CA CYS A 1 13.38 23.90 -106.97
C CYS A 1 12.38 23.00 -106.23
N VAL A 2 11.36 22.44 -106.88
CA VAL A 2 10.32 21.61 -106.23
C VAL A 2 10.88 20.37 -105.51
N CYS A 3 11.79 19.60 -106.14
CA CYS A 3 12.35 18.39 -105.52
C CYS A 3 13.23 18.65 -104.28
N ALA A 4 13.98 19.76 -104.26
CA ALA A 4 14.82 20.11 -103.11
C ALA A 4 13.98 20.53 -101.90
N CYS A 5 12.90 21.29 -102.12
CA CYS A 5 11.97 21.66 -101.05
C CYS A 5 11.23 20.45 -100.47
N THR A 6 10.79 19.50 -101.30
CA THR A 6 10.09 18.29 -100.81
C THR A 6 11.01 17.37 -99.99
N CYS A 7 12.28 17.24 -100.35
CA CYS A 7 13.24 16.42 -99.60
C CYS A 7 13.57 17.04 -98.24
N VAL A 8 13.80 18.36 -98.20
CA VAL A 8 14.07 19.08 -96.94
C VAL A 8 12.86 19.01 -96.00
N CYS A 9 11.64 19.22 -96.52
CA CYS A 9 10.43 19.09 -95.71
C CYS A 9 10.25 17.66 -95.16
N ARG A 10 10.50 16.61 -95.95
CA ARG A 10 10.33 15.23 -95.50
C ARG A 10 11.35 14.84 -94.43
N CYS A 11 12.60 15.26 -94.57
CA CYS A 11 13.65 15.03 -93.57
C CYS A 11 13.36 15.79 -92.25
N LEU A 12 12.89 17.03 -92.32
CA LEU A 12 12.46 17.81 -91.14
C LEU A 12 11.28 17.15 -90.43
N CYS A 13 10.29 16.64 -91.17
CA CYS A 13 9.15 15.93 -90.58
C CYS A 13 9.57 14.64 -89.87
N VAL A 14 10.48 13.84 -90.46
CA VAL A 14 10.97 12.60 -89.83
C VAL A 14 11.83 12.90 -88.59
N TYR A 15 12.66 13.95 -88.64
CA TYR A 15 13.46 14.37 -87.49
C TYR A 15 12.60 14.88 -86.33
N LEU A 16 11.59 15.70 -86.62
CA LEU A 16 10.60 16.15 -85.64
C LEU A 16 9.77 14.97 -85.10
N TYR A 17 9.50 13.94 -85.92
CA TYR A 17 8.82 12.72 -85.50
C TYR A 17 9.62 11.96 -84.43
N HIS A 18 10.90 11.69 -84.71
CA HIS A 18 11.77 10.99 -83.75
C HIS A 18 12.05 11.79 -82.48
N LEU A 19 12.12 13.13 -82.57
CA LEU A 19 12.26 13.98 -81.39
C LEU A 19 11.02 13.94 -80.50
N TYR A 20 9.80 13.93 -81.06
CA TYR A 20 8.61 13.82 -80.22
C TYR A 20 8.52 12.44 -79.56
N GLU A 21 8.85 11.35 -80.27
CA GLU A 21 8.81 10.01 -79.67
C GLU A 21 9.84 9.88 -78.56
N ALA A 22 11.07 10.35 -78.78
CA ALA A 22 12.10 10.36 -77.75
C ALA A 22 11.67 11.19 -76.52
N CYS A 23 11.03 12.35 -76.73
CA CYS A 23 10.54 13.19 -75.65
C CYS A 23 9.36 12.53 -74.90
N ALA A 24 8.44 11.88 -75.62
CA ALA A 24 7.32 11.14 -75.05
C ALA A 24 7.79 9.92 -74.23
N TRP A 25 8.77 9.17 -74.73
CA TRP A 25 9.41 8.06 -74.00
C TRP A 25 10.13 8.55 -72.74
N TYR A 26 10.85 9.66 -72.81
CA TYR A 26 11.57 10.20 -71.66
C TYR A 26 10.62 10.72 -70.58
N MET A 27 9.55 11.39 -70.98
CA MET A 27 8.48 11.85 -70.08
C MET A 27 7.73 10.67 -69.45
N GLY A 28 7.41 9.63 -70.24
CA GLY A 28 6.75 8.41 -69.77
C GLY A 28 7.62 7.62 -68.79
N ALA A 29 8.90 7.45 -69.08
CA ALA A 29 9.85 6.76 -68.20
C ALA A 29 10.04 7.49 -66.87
N ARG A 30 10.15 8.83 -66.88
CA ARG A 30 10.24 9.60 -65.63
C ARG A 30 8.97 9.54 -64.80
N MET A 31 7.79 9.65 -65.43
CA MET A 31 6.52 9.52 -64.72
C MET A 31 6.34 8.12 -64.13
N TYR A 32 6.74 7.07 -64.84
CA TYR A 32 6.66 5.69 -64.35
C TYR A 32 7.60 5.46 -63.15
N VAL A 33 8.86 5.92 -63.24
CA VAL A 33 9.81 5.81 -62.13
C VAL A 33 9.34 6.62 -60.92
N CYS A 34 8.88 7.86 -61.12
CA CYS A 34 8.36 8.67 -60.02
C CYS A 34 7.14 8.01 -59.36
N MET A 35 6.17 7.52 -60.14
CA MET A 35 4.99 6.83 -59.61
C MET A 35 5.37 5.55 -58.86
N TYR A 36 6.26 4.73 -59.43
CA TYR A 36 6.66 3.48 -58.81
C TYR A 36 7.45 3.71 -57.52
N VAL A 37 8.41 4.65 -57.53
CA VAL A 37 9.20 5.00 -56.35
C VAL A 37 8.30 5.64 -55.29
N CYS A 38 7.44 6.59 -55.63
CA CYS A 38 6.53 7.20 -54.67
C CYS A 38 5.57 6.16 -54.08
N MET A 39 4.93 5.33 -54.90
CA MET A 39 4.01 4.30 -54.40
C MET A 39 4.72 3.28 -53.53
N TYR A 40 5.86 2.74 -53.97
CA TYR A 40 6.57 1.71 -53.23
C TYR A 40 7.17 2.27 -51.95
N VAL A 41 7.85 3.41 -52.01
CA VAL A 41 8.50 4.03 -50.84
C VAL A 41 7.46 4.51 -49.85
N CYS A 42 6.41 5.21 -50.28
CA CYS A 42 5.37 5.68 -49.37
C CYS A 42 4.59 4.51 -48.77
N MET A 43 4.13 3.54 -49.57
CA MET A 43 3.37 2.42 -49.02
C MET A 43 4.22 1.56 -48.09
N TYR A 44 5.45 1.24 -48.48
CA TYR A 44 6.29 0.35 -47.68
C TYR A 44 6.79 1.05 -46.41
N LEU A 45 7.26 2.30 -46.49
CA LEU A 45 7.67 3.05 -45.29
C LEU A 45 6.49 3.36 -44.40
N CYS A 46 5.35 3.83 -44.93
CA CYS A 46 4.20 4.12 -44.08
C CYS A 46 3.68 2.84 -43.43
N MET A 47 3.52 1.73 -44.17
CA MET A 47 3.03 0.48 -43.59
C MET A 47 4.03 -0.09 -42.59
N TYR A 48 5.33 -0.13 -42.91
CA TYR A 48 6.34 -0.69 -42.02
C TYR A 48 6.53 0.17 -40.78
N VAL A 49 6.67 1.50 -40.92
CA VAL A 49 6.87 2.41 -39.80
C VAL A 49 5.61 2.47 -38.95
N CYS A 50 4.42 2.61 -39.53
CA CYS A 50 3.18 2.60 -38.74
C CYS A 50 2.98 1.26 -38.03
N MET A 51 3.10 0.12 -38.73
CA MET A 51 2.89 -1.18 -38.09
C MET A 51 3.94 -1.47 -37.03
N TYR A 52 5.22 -1.25 -37.32
CA TYR A 52 6.29 -1.57 -36.39
C TYR A 52 6.32 -0.61 -35.22
N VAL A 53 6.24 0.71 -35.46
CA VAL A 53 6.26 1.70 -34.37
C VAL A 53 4.98 1.61 -33.55
N CYS A 54 3.79 1.54 -34.15
CA CYS A 54 2.57 1.42 -33.37
C CYS A 54 2.53 0.09 -32.61
N MET A 55 2.80 -1.05 -33.25
CA MET A 55 2.73 -2.33 -32.54
C MET A 55 3.82 -2.43 -31.47
N TYR A 56 5.07 -2.09 -31.78
CA TYR A 56 6.16 -2.23 -30.83
C TYR A 56 6.06 -1.22 -29.69
N VAL A 57 5.81 0.06 -30.00
CA VAL A 57 5.70 1.09 -28.96
C VAL A 57 4.43 0.88 -28.14
N CYS A 58 3.27 0.62 -28.74
CA CYS A 58 2.06 0.38 -27.96
C CYS A 58 2.19 -0.90 -27.13
N MET A 59 2.63 -2.02 -27.70
CA MET A 59 2.74 -3.26 -26.92
C MET A 59 3.80 -3.16 -25.84
N TYR A 60 4.99 -2.64 -26.15
CA TYR A 60 6.07 -2.56 -25.17
C TYR A 60 5.76 -1.53 -24.08
N VAL A 61 5.31 -0.33 -24.45
CA VAL A 61 4.98 0.71 -23.46
C VAL A 61 3.77 0.30 -22.64
N CYS A 62 2.68 -0.19 -23.25
CA CYS A 62 1.52 -0.63 -22.47
C CYS A 62 1.89 -1.81 -21.57
N MET A 63 2.56 -2.85 -22.07
CA MET A 63 2.92 -4.00 -21.24
C MET A 63 3.89 -3.61 -20.12
N TYR A 64 4.95 -2.85 -20.44
CA TYR A 64 5.95 -2.49 -19.44
C TYR A 64 5.40 -1.50 -18.41
N VAL A 65 4.69 -0.46 -18.85
CA VAL A 65 4.09 0.53 -17.94
C VAL A 65 2.98 -0.13 -17.13
N CYS A 66 2.07 -0.90 -17.72
CA CYS A 66 1.03 -1.58 -16.95
C CYS A 66 1.63 -2.59 -15.98
N MET A 67 2.57 -3.44 -16.39
CA MET A 67 3.18 -4.42 -15.49
C MET A 67 3.97 -3.74 -14.38
N TYR A 68 4.80 -2.74 -14.71
CA TYR A 68 5.63 -2.08 -13.71
C TYR A 68 4.79 -1.24 -12.75
N VAL A 69 3.85 -0.43 -13.26
CA VAL A 69 2.99 0.39 -12.41
C VAL A 69 2.06 -0.50 -11.59
N CYS A 70 1.39 -1.49 -12.17
CA CYS A 70 0.51 -2.37 -11.40
C CYS A 70 1.31 -3.18 -10.37
N MET A 71 2.42 -3.80 -10.73
CA MET A 71 3.20 -4.59 -9.77
C MET A 71 3.80 -3.71 -8.69
N TYR A 72 4.43 -2.59 -9.05
CA TYR A 72 5.10 -1.73 -8.07
C TYR A 72 4.08 -1.03 -7.17
N VAL A 73 3.04 -0.42 -7.73
CA VAL A 73 2.01 0.26 -6.94
C VAL A 73 1.23 -0.74 -6.10
N CYS A 74 0.76 -1.87 -6.65
CA CYS A 74 0.03 -2.85 -5.85
C CYS A 74 0.94 -3.45 -4.77
N MET A 75 2.16 -3.88 -5.08
CA MET A 75 3.04 -4.48 -4.07
C MET A 75 3.44 -3.45 -3.01
N TYR A 76 3.83 -2.25 -3.40
CA TYR A 76 4.31 -1.24 -2.46
C TYR A 76 3.17 -0.72 -1.60
N VAL A 77 2.02 -0.37 -2.20
CA VAL A 77 0.85 0.10 -1.45
C VAL A 77 0.30 -1.00 -0.58
N CYS A 78 0.09 -2.22 -1.09
CA CYS A 78 -0.42 -3.31 -0.26
C CYS A 78 0.56 -3.67 0.86
N MET A 79 1.86 -3.80 0.60
CA MET A 79 2.83 -4.13 1.64
C MET A 79 2.94 -3.00 2.67
N TYR A 80 3.04 -1.74 2.23
CA TYR A 80 3.18 -0.62 3.14
C TYR A 80 1.91 -0.42 3.97
N VAL A 81 0.73 -0.41 3.34
CA VAL A 81 -0.54 -0.24 4.04
C VAL A 81 -0.79 -1.43 4.97
N CYS A 82 -0.63 -2.68 4.52
CA CYS A 82 -0.82 -3.84 5.38
C CYS A 82 0.18 -3.84 6.54
N MET A 83 1.48 -3.63 6.29
CA MET A 83 2.48 -3.62 7.36
C MET A 83 2.25 -2.47 8.33
N TYR A 84 2.01 -1.26 7.84
CA TYR A 84 1.83 -0.09 8.69
C TYR A 84 0.54 -0.18 9.50
N VAL A 85 -0.58 -0.51 8.84
CA VAL A 85 -1.88 -0.64 9.52
C VAL A 85 -1.85 -1.82 10.49
N CYS A 86 -1.36 -3.00 10.10
CA CYS A 86 -1.29 -4.14 11.01
C CYS A 86 -0.35 -3.86 12.19
N MET A 87 0.86 -3.33 11.95
CA MET A 87 1.80 -3.04 13.04
C MET A 87 1.27 -1.94 13.95
N TYR A 88 0.75 -0.84 13.39
CA TYR A 88 0.26 0.27 14.19
C TYR A 88 -0.98 -0.12 14.98
N VAL A 89 -1.97 -0.76 14.34
CA VAL A 89 -3.19 -1.21 15.02
C VAL A 89 -2.86 -2.28 16.05
N CYS A 90 -2.07 -3.30 15.72
CA CYS A 90 -1.69 -4.33 16.70
C CYS A 90 -0.90 -3.72 17.86
N MET A 91 0.12 -2.90 17.62
CA MET A 91 0.91 -2.29 18.69
C MET A 91 0.05 -1.35 19.55
N TYR A 92 -0.76 -0.50 18.93
CA TYR A 92 -1.57 0.46 19.66
C TYR A 92 -2.67 -0.24 20.46
N VAL A 93 -3.39 -1.18 19.86
CA VAL A 93 -4.44 -1.95 20.53
C VAL A 93 -3.84 -2.82 21.63
N CYS A 94 -2.77 -3.58 21.35
CA CYS A 94 -2.14 -4.40 22.38
C CYS A 94 -1.58 -3.56 23.52
N MET A 95 -0.86 -2.47 23.24
CA MET A 95 -0.31 -1.61 24.29
C MET A 95 -1.42 -0.95 25.09
N TYR A 96 -2.44 -0.40 24.43
CA TYR A 96 -3.53 0.29 25.12
C TYR A 96 -4.35 -0.69 25.94
N VAL A 97 -4.77 -1.82 25.36
CA VAL A 97 -5.54 -2.85 26.08
C VAL A 97 -4.72 -3.45 27.21
N CYS A 98 -3.46 -3.85 26.98
CA CYS A 98 -2.63 -4.41 28.04
C CYS A 98 -2.37 -3.39 29.15
N MET A 99 -1.99 -2.15 28.82
CA MET A 99 -1.75 -1.11 29.83
C MET A 99 -3.02 -0.78 30.59
N TYR A 100 -4.13 -0.56 29.90
CA TYR A 100 -5.38 -0.19 30.56
C TYR A 100 -5.92 -1.34 31.41
N VAL A 101 -6.02 -2.55 30.86
CA VAL A 101 -6.52 -3.72 31.59
C VAL A 101 -5.57 -4.07 32.75
N CYS A 102 -4.26 -4.17 32.53
CA CYS A 102 -3.33 -4.50 33.61
C CYS A 102 -3.31 -3.40 34.68
N MET A 103 -3.21 -2.13 34.31
CA MET A 103 -3.20 -1.05 35.31
C MET A 103 -4.52 -0.97 36.06
N TYR A 104 -5.66 -1.01 35.37
CA TYR A 104 -6.96 -0.85 36.01
C TYR A 104 -7.29 -2.06 36.86
N VAL A 105 -7.12 -3.28 36.35
CA VAL A 105 -7.39 -4.52 37.09
C VAL A 105 -6.41 -4.68 38.24
N CYS A 106 -5.10 -4.51 38.04
CA CYS A 106 -4.15 -4.64 39.14
C CYS A 106 -4.36 -3.56 40.19
N MET A 107 -4.57 -2.30 39.80
CA MET A 107 -4.81 -1.23 40.78
C MET A 107 -6.12 -1.45 41.53
N TYR A 108 -7.23 -1.74 40.84
CA TYR A 108 -8.50 -1.98 41.52
C TYR A 108 -8.44 -3.22 42.40
N VAL A 109 -8.00 -4.36 41.87
CA VAL A 109 -7.96 -5.60 42.64
C VAL A 109 -7.00 -5.49 43.81
N CYS A 110 -5.78 -4.98 43.61
CA CYS A 110 -4.84 -4.82 44.72
C CYS A 110 -5.35 -3.80 45.73
N MET A 111 -5.84 -2.64 45.32
CA MET A 111 -6.35 -1.63 46.28
C MET A 111 -7.58 -2.15 47.01
N TYR A 112 -8.53 -2.76 46.32
CA TYR A 112 -9.77 -3.24 46.92
C TYR A 112 -9.48 -4.42 47.84
N VAL A 113 -8.73 -5.43 47.39
CA VAL A 113 -8.39 -6.60 48.22
C VAL A 113 -7.52 -6.18 49.40
N CYS A 114 -6.46 -5.38 49.20
CA CYS A 114 -5.64 -4.94 50.32
C CYS A 114 -6.43 -4.08 51.31
N MET A 115 -7.22 -3.10 50.84
CA MET A 115 -8.01 -2.26 51.73
C MET A 115 -9.07 -3.08 52.46
N TYR A 116 -9.84 -3.91 51.75
CA TYR A 116 -10.90 -4.70 52.37
C TYR A 116 -10.30 -5.71 53.34
N VAL A 117 -9.34 -6.52 52.92
CA VAL A 117 -8.75 -7.57 53.77
C VAL A 117 -8.02 -6.93 54.95
N CYS A 118 -7.18 -5.93 54.74
CA CYS A 118 -6.48 -5.28 55.87
C CYS A 118 -7.46 -4.60 56.81
N MET A 119 -8.44 -3.84 56.31
CA MET A 119 -9.42 -3.18 57.19
C MET A 119 -10.29 -4.19 57.91
N TYR A 120 -10.85 -5.19 57.22
CA TYR A 120 -11.72 -6.17 57.85
C TYR A 120 -10.95 -7.02 58.86
N VAL A 121 -9.79 -7.56 58.48
CA VAL A 121 -8.99 -8.41 59.36
C VAL A 121 -8.44 -7.60 60.53
N CYS A 122 -7.87 -6.43 60.31
CA CYS A 122 -7.38 -5.61 61.43
C CYS A 122 -8.52 -5.16 62.33
N MET A 123 -9.65 -4.69 61.79
CA MET A 123 -10.78 -4.26 62.62
C MET A 123 -11.40 -5.42 63.36
N TYR A 124 -11.68 -6.55 62.70
CA TYR A 124 -12.26 -7.72 63.37
C TYR A 124 -11.29 -8.28 64.38
N VAL A 125 -10.06 -8.59 64.01
CA VAL A 125 -9.10 -9.23 64.92
C VAL A 125 -8.77 -8.28 66.07
N CYS A 126 -8.47 -7.01 65.83
CA CYS A 126 -8.19 -6.08 66.93
C CYS A 126 -9.42 -5.88 67.81
N MET A 127 -10.62 -5.63 67.24
CA MET A 127 -11.82 -5.43 68.06
C MET A 127 -12.21 -6.69 68.82
N TYR A 128 -12.28 -7.85 68.16
CA TYR A 128 -12.65 -9.08 68.83
C TYR A 128 -11.61 -9.47 69.86
N VAL A 129 -10.33 -9.54 69.50
CA VAL A 129 -9.29 -9.97 70.44
C VAL A 129 -9.16 -8.98 71.58
N CYS A 130 -9.11 -7.67 71.33
CA CYS A 130 -9.04 -6.70 72.42
C CYS A 130 -10.30 -6.74 73.29
N MET A 131 -11.50 -6.76 72.71
CA MET A 131 -12.72 -6.80 73.52
C MET A 131 -12.86 -8.10 74.30
N TYR A 132 -12.65 -9.26 73.66
CA TYR A 132 -12.75 -10.54 74.34
C TYR A 132 -11.67 -10.69 75.39
N VAL A 133 -10.41 -10.48 75.04
CA VAL A 133 -9.31 -10.66 75.99
C VAL A 133 -9.41 -9.65 77.13
N CYS A 134 -9.66 -8.36 76.87
CA CYS A 134 -9.81 -7.39 77.95
C CYS A 134 -11.04 -7.70 78.80
N MET A 135 -12.20 -8.01 78.23
CA MET A 135 -13.40 -8.31 79.02
C MET A 135 -13.24 -9.60 79.82
N TYR A 136 -12.78 -10.69 79.20
CA TYR A 136 -12.63 -11.97 79.90
C TYR A 136 -11.54 -11.88 80.95
N VAL A 137 -10.37 -11.36 80.62
CA VAL A 137 -9.25 -11.28 81.57
C VAL A 137 -9.60 -10.33 82.70
N CYS A 138 -10.13 -9.13 82.42
CA CYS A 138 -10.52 -8.22 83.49
C CYS A 138 -11.64 -8.81 84.36
N MET A 139 -12.70 -9.37 83.77
CA MET A 139 -13.80 -9.95 84.57
C MET A 139 -13.32 -11.14 85.40
N TYR A 140 -12.60 -12.10 84.81
CA TYR A 140 -12.14 -13.28 85.54
C TYR A 140 -11.12 -12.92 86.60
N VAL A 141 -10.11 -12.12 86.25
CA VAL A 141 -9.05 -11.74 87.20
C VAL A 141 -9.64 -10.88 88.32
N CYS A 142 -10.49 -9.88 88.01
CA CYS A 142 -11.14 -9.09 89.06
C CYS A 142 -12.03 -9.96 89.95
N MET A 143 -12.86 -10.85 89.39
CA MET A 143 -13.70 -11.73 90.19
C MET A 143 -12.88 -12.68 91.08
N TYR A 144 -11.83 -13.31 90.52
CA TYR A 144 -10.99 -14.22 91.29
C TYR A 144 -10.21 -13.50 92.39
N VAL A 145 -9.62 -12.35 92.07
CA VAL A 145 -8.85 -11.55 93.02
C VAL A 145 -9.78 -11.00 94.11
N CYS A 146 -10.95 -10.46 93.77
CA CYS A 146 -11.93 -9.99 94.76
C CYS A 146 -12.40 -11.14 95.66
N MET A 147 -12.72 -12.31 95.10
CA MET A 147 -13.13 -13.47 95.89
C MET A 147 -12.02 -13.94 96.83
N TYR A 148 -10.78 -14.03 96.35
CA TYR A 148 -9.63 -14.42 97.18
C TYR A 148 -9.37 -13.39 98.28
N VAL A 149 -9.33 -12.09 97.95
CA VAL A 149 -9.08 -11.04 98.94
C VAL A 149 -10.20 -10.98 99.97
N CYS A 150 -11.47 -11.07 99.57
CA CYS A 150 -12.59 -11.13 100.51
C CYS A 150 -12.52 -12.36 101.42
N MET A 151 -12.15 -13.53 100.90
CA MET A 151 -11.95 -14.74 101.72
C MET A 151 -10.82 -14.56 102.73
N TYR A 152 -9.69 -13.96 102.36
CA TYR A 152 -8.54 -13.82 103.26
C TYR A 152 -8.66 -12.67 104.25
N VAL A 153 -9.45 -11.63 103.97
CA VAL A 153 -9.68 -10.49 104.87
C VAL A 153 -10.85 -10.72 105.82
N CYS A 154 -11.78 -11.64 105.50
CA CYS A 154 -12.91 -12.01 106.36
C CYS A 154 -12.63 -13.21 107.30
N ILE A 155 -11.37 -13.68 107.37
CA ILE A 155 -10.85 -14.65 108.35
C ILE A 155 -10.00 -13.88 109.35
#